data_AF-A0A4Q7WMQ2-F1
#
_entry.id   AF-A0A4Q7WMQ2-F1
#
_cell.length_a   1.000
_cell.length_b   1.000
_cell.length_c   1.000
_cell.angle_alpha   90.00
_cell.angle_beta   90.00
_cell.angle_gamma   90.00
#
_symmetry.space_group_name_H-M   'P 1'
#
loop_
_entity.id
_entity.type
_entity.pdbx_description
1 polymer ?
#
loop_
_entity_poly.entity_id
_entity_poly.type
_entity_poly.pdbx_seq_one_letter_code
_entity_poly.pdbx_strand_id
1 'polypeptide(L)'
;MPRLDVIALLGLRPETPALRHVLIDDNGPALVGRQWRGFLVHDGSYSPLEPAIHGAHLLLRPDLYDILENVVGKDRLSLGLTVSHVEQESSPDELEAED
;
A
#
# COMPACT_ATOMS: atom_id res chain seq x y z
N MET A 1 0.47 6.25 11.14
CA MET A 1 0.84 4.84 11.35
C MET A 1 -0.39 3.97 11.17
N PRO A 2 -0.25 2.73 10.66
CA PRO A 2 -1.34 1.77 10.64
C PRO A 2 -1.85 1.56 12.07
N ARG A 3 -3.18 1.46 12.24
CA ARG A 3 -3.78 1.20 13.56
C ARG A 3 -3.44 -0.21 14.02
N LEU A 4 -3.15 -0.38 15.32
CA LEU A 4 -2.84 -1.69 15.91
C LEU A 4 -3.95 -2.71 15.65
N ASP A 5 -5.20 -2.29 15.70
CA ASP A 5 -6.36 -3.17 15.44
C ASP A 5 -6.34 -3.75 14.02
N VAL A 6 -5.88 -2.97 13.03
CA VAL A 6 -5.74 -3.43 11.64
C VAL A 6 -4.56 -4.39 11.50
N ILE A 7 -3.45 -4.12 12.20
CA ILE A 7 -2.28 -5.02 12.21
C ILE A 7 -2.67 -6.38 12.82
N ALA A 8 -3.39 -6.36 13.95
CA ALA A 8 -3.86 -7.56 14.63
C ALA A 8 -4.90 -8.32 13.80
N LEU A 9 -5.87 -7.61 13.20
CA LEU A 9 -6.89 -8.21 12.33
C LEU A 9 -6.26 -8.98 11.17
N LEU A 10 -5.21 -8.41 10.57
CA LEU A 10 -4.53 -8.96 9.40
C LEU A 10 -3.37 -9.90 9.77
N GLY A 11 -3.14 -10.18 11.06
CA GLY A 11 -2.08 -11.10 11.50
C GLY A 11 -0.65 -10.63 11.14
N LEU A 12 -0.43 -9.33 11.00
CA LEU A 12 0.82 -8.80 10.47
C LEU A 12 1.87 -8.62 11.56
N ARG A 13 3.14 -8.84 11.18
CA ARG A 13 4.31 -8.67 12.04
C ARG A 13 5.39 -7.83 11.33
N PRO A 14 6.29 -7.15 12.07
CA PRO A 14 7.44 -6.50 11.45
C PRO A 14 8.29 -7.50 10.68
N GLU A 15 8.86 -7.07 9.55
CA GLU A 15 9.90 -7.84 8.87
C GLU A 15 11.05 -8.14 9.82
N THR A 16 11.60 -9.35 9.78
CA THR A 16 12.74 -9.75 10.59
C THR A 16 13.85 -10.32 9.69
N PRO A 17 15.02 -9.67 9.61
CA PRO A 17 15.36 -8.37 10.22
C PRO A 17 14.57 -7.20 9.61
N ALA A 18 14.33 -6.14 10.38
CA ALA A 18 13.55 -4.98 9.94
C ALA A 18 14.36 -4.10 8.97
N LEU A 19 14.46 -4.55 7.71
CA LEU A 19 15.23 -3.88 6.66
C LEU A 19 14.36 -2.91 5.87
N ARG A 20 13.15 -3.36 5.52
CA ARG A 20 12.15 -2.57 4.80
C ARG A 20 11.10 -2.18 5.82
N HIS A 21 10.69 -0.92 5.88
CA HIS A 21 9.63 -0.46 6.80
C HIS A 21 8.25 -1.03 6.39
N VAL A 22 8.12 -2.36 6.45
CA VAL A 22 7.04 -3.19 5.93
C VAL A 22 6.57 -4.14 7.02
N LEU A 23 5.28 -4.41 7.03
CA LEU A 23 4.70 -5.51 7.79
C LEU A 23 4.51 -6.71 6.87
N ILE A 24 4.80 -7.89 7.39
CA ILE A 24 4.77 -9.18 6.70
C ILE A 24 3.78 -10.12 7.38
N ASP A 25 3.36 -11.15 6.65
CA ASP A 25 2.73 -12.36 7.18
C ASP A 25 3.50 -13.60 6.67
N ASP A 26 2.88 -14.78 6.75
CA ASP A 26 3.49 -16.03 6.28
C ASP A 26 3.64 -16.09 4.75
N ASN A 27 2.93 -15.22 4.02
CA ASN A 27 2.99 -15.12 2.56
C ASN A 27 3.92 -13.99 2.09
N GLY A 28 4.65 -13.33 3.01
CA GLY A 28 5.65 -12.31 2.71
C GLY A 28 5.17 -10.87 2.94
N PRO A 29 5.65 -9.88 2.14
CA PRO A 29 5.28 -8.48 2.28
C PRO A 29 3.77 -8.26 2.14
N ALA A 30 3.19 -7.60 3.13
CA ALA A 30 1.74 -7.50 3.27
C ALA A 30 1.25 -6.05 3.32
N LEU A 31 1.91 -5.20 4.11
CA LEU A 31 1.50 -3.80 4.28
C LEU A 31 2.69 -2.84 4.35
N VAL A 32 2.65 -1.80 3.52
CA VAL A 32 3.59 -0.67 3.56
C VAL A 32 2.82 0.61 3.86
N GLY A 33 3.27 1.36 4.87
CA GLY A 33 2.72 2.67 5.20
C GLY A 33 3.60 3.81 4.70
N ARG A 34 3.07 4.68 3.83
CA ARG A 34 3.71 5.94 3.46
C ARG A 34 3.01 7.11 4.14
N GLN A 35 3.62 7.65 5.20
CA GLN A 35 3.15 8.89 5.82
C GLN A 35 3.53 10.08 4.94
N TRP A 36 2.62 11.04 4.82
CA TRP A 36 2.89 12.31 4.15
C TRP A 36 2.42 13.46 5.02
N ARG A 37 3.21 14.55 4.98
CA ARG A 37 2.94 15.82 5.63
C ARG A 37 3.00 16.87 4.54
N GLY A 38 1.85 17.46 4.22
CA GLY A 38 1.72 18.49 3.19
C GLY A 38 1.54 19.86 3.82
N PHE A 39 2.24 20.85 3.31
CA PHE A 39 1.95 22.25 3.57
C PHE A 39 1.12 22.77 2.41
N LEU A 40 0.04 23.51 2.68
CA LEU A 40 -0.57 24.33 1.63
C LEU A 40 0.49 25.37 1.22
N VAL A 41 0.78 25.47 -0.07
CA VAL A 41 1.69 26.52 -0.57
C VAL A 41 0.97 27.85 -0.37
N HIS A 42 1.40 28.62 0.63
CA HIS A 42 0.83 29.94 0.94
C HIS A 42 1.56 31.07 0.22
N ASP A 43 0.85 32.19 0.04
CA ASP A 43 1.18 33.40 -0.73
C ASP A 43 2.27 34.32 -0.12
N GLY A 44 3.03 33.85 0.87
CA GLY A 44 4.18 34.57 1.44
C GLY A 44 3.92 35.31 2.77
N SER A 45 2.76 35.15 3.40
CA SER A 45 2.48 35.70 4.73
C SER A 45 2.80 34.69 5.84
N TYR A 46 3.89 34.92 6.58
CA TYR A 46 4.57 33.92 7.42
C TYR A 46 4.04 33.82 8.86
N SER A 47 3.59 32.62 9.23
CA SER A 47 3.68 32.03 10.57
C SER A 47 3.87 30.52 10.37
N PRO A 48 4.55 29.77 11.26
CA PRO A 48 4.85 28.36 11.01
C PRO A 48 3.53 27.57 11.04
N LEU A 49 2.97 27.35 9.84
CA LEU A 49 1.77 26.57 9.65
C LEU A 49 2.12 25.13 9.99
N GLU A 50 1.50 24.60 11.04
CA GLU A 50 1.36 23.14 11.17
C GLU A 50 0.91 22.58 9.80
N PRO A 51 1.42 21.41 9.38
CA PRO A 51 1.08 20.87 8.07
C PRO A 51 -0.45 20.86 7.90
N ALA A 52 -0.93 21.59 6.89
CA ALA A 52 -2.36 21.68 6.62
C ALA A 52 -2.97 20.30 6.28
N ILE A 53 -2.13 19.32 5.91
CA ILE A 53 -2.58 17.97 5.64
C ILE A 53 -1.64 16.93 6.26
N HIS A 54 -2.21 16.04 7.07
CA HIS A 54 -1.58 14.85 7.61
C HIS A 54 -2.29 13.61 7.07
N GLY A 55 -1.55 12.70 6.44
CA GLY A 55 -2.13 11.47 5.90
C GLY A 55 -1.14 10.30 5.88
N ALA A 56 -1.69 9.13 5.57
CA ALA A 56 -0.90 7.94 5.27
C ALA A 56 -1.56 7.17 4.12
N HIS A 57 -0.78 6.83 3.10
CA HIS A 57 -1.19 5.83 2.12
C HIS A 57 -0.78 4.46 2.63
N LEU A 58 -1.70 3.49 2.59
CA LEU A 58 -1.43 2.10 2.89
C LEU A 58 -1.44 1.34 1.58
N LEU A 59 -0.32 0.72 1.23
CA LEU A 59 -0.27 -0.28 0.17
C LEU A 59 -0.47 -1.63 0.84
N LEU A 60 -1.54 -2.33 0.46
CA LEU A 60 -1.97 -3.58 1.06
C LEU A 60 -2.06 -4.64 -0.04
N ARG A 61 -1.63 -5.87 0.28
CA ARG A 61 -1.77 -7.01 -0.64
C ARG A 61 -3.27 -7.30 -0.89
N PRO A 62 -3.68 -7.65 -2.13
CA PRO A 62 -5.11 -7.72 -2.48
C PRO A 62 -5.95 -8.66 -1.60
N ASP A 63 -5.43 -9.83 -1.25
CA ASP A 63 -6.10 -10.79 -0.36
C ASP A 63 -6.42 -10.19 1.02
N LEU A 64 -5.53 -9.36 1.54
CA LEU A 64 -5.71 -8.69 2.83
C LEU A 64 -6.69 -7.50 2.72
N TYR A 65 -6.78 -6.87 1.55
CA TYR A 65 -7.81 -5.86 1.29
C TYR A 65 -9.19 -6.48 1.37
N ASP A 66 -9.40 -7.67 0.78
CA ASP A 66 -10.68 -8.36 0.84
C ASP A 66 -11.08 -8.69 2.28
N ILE A 67 -10.13 -9.12 3.13
CA ILE A 67 -10.39 -9.35 4.56
C ILE A 67 -10.81 -8.04 5.24
N LEU A 68 -10.08 -6.95 4.99
CA LEU A 68 -10.35 -5.66 5.59
C LEU A 68 -11.73 -5.12 5.16
N GLU A 69 -12.05 -5.23 3.87
CA GLU A 69 -13.34 -4.81 3.29
C GLU A 69 -14.51 -5.61 3.85
N ASN A 70 -14.35 -6.93 4.01
CA ASN A 70 -15.38 -7.78 4.59
C ASN A 70 -15.68 -7.43 6.06
N VAL A 71 -14.67 -7.03 6.83
CA VAL A 71 -14.83 -6.70 8.26
C VAL A 71 -15.32 -5.27 8.47
N VAL A 72 -14.78 -4.33 7.70
CA VAL A 72 -15.07 -2.90 7.85
C VAL A 72 -16.36 -2.50 7.11
N GLY A 73 -16.71 -3.21 6.04
CA GLY A 73 -17.81 -2.90 5.15
C GLY A 73 -17.40 -1.91 4.06
N LYS A 74 -17.87 -2.16 2.82
CA LYS A 74 -17.52 -1.40 1.61
C LYS A 74 -17.75 0.11 1.76
N ASP A 75 -18.83 0.51 2.42
CA ASP A 75 -19.21 1.92 2.55
C ASP A 75 -18.29 2.74 3.48
N ARG A 76 -17.39 2.06 4.21
CA ARG A 76 -16.45 2.68 5.15
C ARG A 76 -15.01 2.69 4.66
N LEU A 77 -14.77 2.20 3.44
CA LEU A 77 -13.47 2.24 2.79
C LEU A 77 -13.52 3.17 1.57
N SER A 78 -12.53 4.06 1.46
CA SER A 78 -12.30 4.85 0.25
C SER A 78 -11.07 4.29 -0.45
N LEU A 79 -11.30 3.50 -1.50
CA LEU A 79 -10.24 2.94 -2.34
C LEU A 79 -9.74 4.01 -3.32
N GLY A 80 -8.47 4.40 -3.17
CA GLY A 80 -7.87 5.42 -4.04
C GLY A 80 -7.36 4.87 -5.38
N LEU A 81 -6.62 3.76 -5.35
CA LEU A 81 -5.95 3.16 -6.50
C LEU A 81 -5.81 1.65 -6.30
N THR A 82 -6.06 0.87 -7.36
CA THR A 82 -5.78 -0.57 -7.42
C THR A 82 -4.72 -0.82 -8.47
N VAL A 83 -3.68 -1.58 -8.13
CA VAL A 83 -2.62 -1.98 -9.05
C VAL A 83 -2.57 -3.50 -9.09
N SER A 84 -2.75 -4.07 -10.28
CA SER A 84 -2.59 -5.50 -10.55
C SER A 84 -1.43 -5.70 -11.53
N HIS A 85 -0.47 -6.55 -11.16
CA HIS A 85 0.57 -6.99 -12.08
C HIS A 85 0.06 -8.22 -12.84
N VAL A 86 0.10 -8.17 -14.16
CA VAL A 86 -0.11 -9.34 -15.02
C VAL A 86 1.22 -9.63 -15.67
N GLU A 87 1.85 -10.73 -15.26
CA GLU A 87 3.03 -11.22 -15.95
C GLU A 87 2.55 -11.88 -17.24
N GLN A 88 2.77 -11.21 -18.36
CA GLN A 88 2.45 -11.76 -19.67
C GLN A 88 3.56 -12.77 -20.00
N GLU A 89 3.24 -14.06 -20.00
CA GLU A 89 4.14 -15.08 -20.54
C GLU A 89 4.51 -14.67 -21.97
N SER A 90 5.80 -14.50 -22.22
CA SER A 90 6.31 -14.35 -23.58
C SER A 90 5.95 -15.62 -24.34
N SER A 91 5.00 -15.50 -25.26
CA SER A 91 4.72 -16.52 -26.27
C SER A 91 6.04 -16.90 -26.94
N PRO A 92 6.38 -18.20 -27.04
CA PRO A 92 7.60 -18.60 -27.72
C PRO A 92 7.50 -18.14 -29.18
N ASP A 93 8.45 -17.30 -29.59
CA ASP A 93 8.59 -16.84 -30.96
C ASP A 93 8.53 -18.03 -31.93
N GLU A 94 7.68 -17.91 -32.95
CA GLU A 94 7.75 -18.70 -34.18
C GLU A 94 9.10 -18.41 -34.86
N LEU A 95 10.15 -19.11 -34.43
CA LEU A 95 11.38 -19.27 -35.20
C LEU A 95 11.17 -20.39 -36.23
N GLU A 96 10.32 -20.15 -37.24
CA GLU A 96 10.29 -20.97 -38.44
C GLU A 96 11.20 -20.36 -39.52
N ALA A 97 12.42 -20.89 -39.54
CA ALA A 97 13.31 -21.16 -40.66
C ALA A 97 13.20 -20.30 -41.94
N GLU A 98 14.23 -19.49 -42.19
CA GLU A 98 14.66 -19.15 -43.55
C GLU A 98 15.62 -20.26 -44.05
N ASP A 99 15.25 -20.92 -45.15
CA ASP A 99 16.11 -21.73 -46.04
C ASP A 99 16.48 -20.90 -47.29
#